data_AF-A0A9X1Z7C7-F1
#
_entry.id   AF-A0A9X1Z7C7-F1
#
_cell.length_a   1.000
_cell.length_b   1.000
_cell.length_c   1.000
_cell.angle_alpha   90.00
_cell.angle_beta   90.00
_cell.angle_gamma   90.00
#
_symmetry.space_group_name_H-M   'P 1'
#
loop_
_entity.id
_entity.type
_entity.pdbx_description
1 polymer ?
#
loop_
_entity_poly.entity_id
_entity_poly.type
_entity_poly.pdbx_seq_one_letter_code
_entity_poly.pdbx_strand_id
1 'polypeptide(L)'
;MTKKTSLAKQNRSQNSGGVMPDPIKIITTLVKFCHQLKSSSTKYDNQEKLFIVFLYLWLTHQLDVIGGKSDGEVQIEIPDCIKVTAEAECKAHTFRNLKYGNRSWTEYAQFYHTKSDEKIYRWQPIPPSLHHIFNPFLSKMSYGTPWLTQKDKNNLFELINSKWSKPERVKGFPSAVKQSFFKYFTHCVLIDNYLRTIAKNVLLPVDKLHHKSASDYQDLPSGQIRAQIFQAQERFLSRLVKQANTLGWGELLIFFRSIKNNNAPRSQRYKSKVHLLNVIDTNNIPDALKSQSIRHEYHHTSYDDAREIGINEEITVGSIRMIEEHVVADGFKRLEEEILTAKPTQSATLATHIDYYNLCTNHLALLFILLSGARPHHAISIEKRRSFNNQQVCIKDKGRLRLLFLGDYLKQQVEHYLVLQQALISRLPKAVHSELLWYLLDHNGNPTALSAQSVKIFMHARMPNNEPYMLRHRFCQCALTCITPVTLTNHQIDRLMGHSSYGEHLGSDHLFPASIRQTSAFLNTLPVRFNLKEIKYV
;
A
#
# COMPACT_ATOMS: atom_id res chain seq x y z
N MET A 1 0.84 32.68 -13.20
CA MET A 1 1.01 31.47 -12.36
C MET A 1 2.47 31.02 -12.49
N THR A 2 3.27 30.98 -11.42
CA THR A 2 4.72 30.75 -11.54
C THR A 2 5.05 29.29 -11.91
N LYS A 3 6.16 29.07 -12.63
CA LYS A 3 6.61 27.76 -13.14
C LYS A 3 6.66 26.69 -12.03
N LYS A 4 7.06 27.07 -10.81
CA LYS A 4 7.06 26.20 -9.61
C LYS A 4 5.66 25.74 -9.19
N THR A 5 4.65 26.60 -9.25
CA THR A 5 3.26 26.23 -8.89
C THR A 5 2.67 25.25 -9.91
N SER A 6 3.00 25.41 -11.20
CA SER A 6 2.56 24.49 -12.25
C SER A 6 3.17 23.09 -12.09
N LEU A 7 4.47 23.01 -11.77
CA LEU A 7 5.17 21.75 -11.47
C LEU A 7 4.62 21.07 -10.22
N ALA A 8 4.34 21.82 -9.16
CA ALA A 8 3.75 21.28 -7.94
C ALA A 8 2.33 20.72 -8.19
N LYS A 9 1.51 21.40 -9.01
CA LYS A 9 0.18 20.93 -9.40
C LYS A 9 0.26 19.67 -10.27
N GLN A 10 1.20 19.63 -11.21
CA GLN A 10 1.45 18.47 -12.06
C GLN A 10 1.90 17.26 -11.22
N ASN A 11 2.85 17.45 -10.30
CA ASN A 11 3.28 16.39 -9.39
C ASN A 11 2.12 15.91 -8.50
N ARG A 12 1.30 16.83 -7.94
CA ARG A 12 0.08 16.46 -7.19
C ARG A 12 -0.88 15.59 -7.98
N SER A 13 -1.06 15.86 -9.27
CA SER A 13 -1.97 15.09 -10.13
C SER A 13 -1.52 13.64 -10.40
N GLN A 14 -0.26 13.32 -10.12
CA GLN A 14 0.33 11.99 -10.34
C GLN A 14 0.36 11.10 -9.08
N ASN A 15 -0.16 11.60 -7.95
CA ASN A 15 -0.11 10.89 -6.66
C ASN A 15 -1.44 10.21 -6.33
N SER A 16 -1.47 9.45 -5.22
CA SER A 16 -2.69 8.87 -4.65
C SER A 16 -3.83 9.92 -4.63
N GLY A 17 -4.93 9.65 -5.34
CA GLY A 17 -6.08 10.56 -5.48
C GLY A 17 -6.00 11.54 -6.65
N GLY A 18 -4.97 11.40 -7.49
CA GLY A 18 -4.81 12.09 -8.76
C GLY A 18 -5.79 11.63 -9.84
N VAL A 19 -5.61 12.17 -11.04
CA VAL A 19 -6.52 11.88 -12.17
C VAL A 19 -6.05 10.65 -12.91
N MET A 20 -6.92 9.66 -13.03
CA MET A 20 -6.64 8.45 -13.79
C MET A 20 -6.34 8.75 -15.27
N PRO A 21 -5.40 8.01 -15.91
CA PRO A 21 -5.14 8.16 -17.33
C PRO A 21 -6.43 8.04 -18.14
N ASP A 22 -6.57 8.92 -19.14
CA ASP A 22 -7.73 8.97 -20.03
C ASP A 22 -7.91 7.60 -20.73
N PRO A 23 -9.00 6.88 -20.44
CA PRO A 23 -9.21 5.54 -20.97
C PRO A 23 -9.35 5.54 -22.50
N ILE A 24 -9.86 6.61 -23.13
CA ILE A 24 -9.98 6.72 -24.59
C ILE A 24 -8.60 6.77 -25.24
N LYS A 25 -7.68 7.56 -24.67
CA LYS A 25 -6.30 7.64 -25.17
C LYS A 25 -5.57 6.30 -25.06
N ILE A 26 -5.75 5.60 -23.95
CA ILE A 26 -5.10 4.32 -23.69
C ILE A 26 -5.67 3.23 -24.60
N ILE A 27 -6.99 3.12 -24.70
CA ILE A 27 -7.64 2.10 -25.53
C ILE A 27 -7.41 2.33 -27.02
N THR A 28 -7.38 3.59 -27.47
CA THR A 28 -6.99 3.93 -28.85
C THR A 28 -5.55 3.48 -29.14
N THR A 29 -4.62 3.68 -28.20
CA THR A 29 -3.24 3.20 -28.36
C THR A 29 -3.14 1.68 -28.36
N LEU A 30 -3.95 0.99 -27.56
CA LEU A 30 -4.06 -0.48 -27.58
C LEU A 30 -4.60 -0.99 -28.92
N VAL A 31 -5.60 -0.31 -29.50
CA VAL A 31 -6.11 -0.59 -30.86
C VAL A 31 -5.00 -0.43 -31.90
N LYS A 32 -4.17 0.62 -31.80
CA LYS A 32 -3.02 0.81 -32.71
C LYS A 32 -2.04 -0.37 -32.62
N PHE A 33 -1.74 -0.85 -31.42
CA PHE A 33 -0.87 -2.01 -31.22
C PHE A 33 -1.48 -3.28 -31.83
N CYS A 34 -2.76 -3.58 -31.55
CA CYS A 34 -3.46 -4.72 -32.16
C CYS A 34 -3.49 -4.61 -33.70
N HIS A 35 -3.71 -3.42 -34.24
CA HIS A 35 -3.68 -3.18 -35.69
C HIS A 35 -2.30 -3.46 -36.27
N GLN A 36 -1.23 -2.97 -35.64
CA GLN A 36 0.14 -3.23 -36.07
C GLN A 36 0.50 -4.72 -36.01
N LEU A 37 0.08 -5.41 -34.94
CA LEU A 37 0.30 -6.86 -34.80
C LEU A 37 -0.43 -7.65 -35.89
N LYS A 38 -1.63 -7.23 -36.30
CA LYS A 38 -2.41 -7.85 -37.40
C LYS A 38 -1.79 -7.57 -38.77
N SER A 39 -1.42 -6.32 -39.06
CA SER A 39 -0.87 -5.95 -40.38
C SER A 39 0.47 -6.62 -40.64
N SER A 40 1.22 -6.90 -39.58
CA SER A 40 2.48 -7.65 -39.62
C SER A 40 2.30 -9.18 -39.61
N SER A 41 1.07 -9.69 -39.81
CA SER A 41 0.76 -11.13 -39.81
C SER A 41 1.49 -11.96 -40.86
N THR A 42 2.07 -11.33 -41.89
CA THR A 42 2.97 -11.94 -42.87
C THR A 42 4.42 -12.06 -42.36
N LYS A 43 4.81 -11.28 -41.33
CA LYS A 43 6.14 -11.26 -40.72
C LYS A 43 6.22 -12.09 -39.42
N TYR A 44 5.10 -12.26 -38.71
CA TYR A 44 5.07 -12.88 -37.38
C TYR A 44 4.10 -14.07 -37.30
N ASP A 45 4.62 -15.29 -37.45
CA ASP A 45 3.85 -16.54 -37.35
C ASP A 45 3.26 -16.80 -35.94
N ASN A 46 3.76 -16.10 -34.92
CA ASN A 46 3.49 -16.35 -33.49
C ASN A 46 2.74 -15.20 -32.77
N GLN A 47 1.76 -14.56 -33.43
CA GLN A 47 1.06 -13.39 -32.86
C GLN A 47 0.56 -13.56 -31.42
N GLU A 48 -0.08 -14.69 -31.11
CA GLU A 48 -0.58 -14.98 -29.76
C GLU A 48 0.53 -14.94 -28.71
N LYS A 49 1.70 -15.55 -28.97
CA LYS A 49 2.83 -15.55 -28.04
C LYS A 49 3.38 -14.15 -27.81
N LEU A 50 3.58 -13.39 -28.90
CA LEU A 50 4.07 -12.00 -28.82
C LEU A 50 3.10 -11.12 -28.02
N PHE A 51 1.80 -11.30 -28.25
CA PHE A 51 0.76 -10.54 -27.56
C PHE A 51 0.67 -10.87 -26.07
N ILE A 52 0.72 -12.15 -25.69
CA ILE A 52 0.66 -12.57 -24.29
C ILE A 52 1.89 -12.05 -23.52
N VAL A 53 3.09 -12.16 -24.09
CA VAL A 53 4.31 -11.61 -23.46
C VAL A 53 4.24 -10.09 -23.38
N PHE A 54 3.75 -9.40 -24.42
CA PHE A 54 3.52 -7.96 -24.36
C PHE A 54 2.59 -7.56 -23.21
N LEU A 55 1.46 -8.25 -23.04
CA LEU A 55 0.51 -7.99 -21.97
C LEU A 55 1.10 -8.25 -20.58
N TYR A 56 1.86 -9.34 -20.43
CA TYR A 56 2.57 -9.63 -19.19
C TYR A 56 3.55 -8.50 -18.82
N LEU A 57 4.37 -8.05 -19.77
CA LEU A 57 5.30 -6.95 -19.55
C LEU A 57 4.59 -5.63 -19.26
N TRP A 58 3.41 -5.42 -19.84
CA TRP A 58 2.60 -4.24 -19.57
C TRP A 58 2.02 -4.26 -18.15
N LEU A 59 1.45 -5.41 -17.76
CA LEU A 59 0.84 -5.65 -16.46
C LEU A 59 1.85 -5.57 -15.31
N THR A 60 3.09 -6.01 -15.56
CA THR A 60 4.19 -6.01 -14.58
C THR A 60 5.12 -4.80 -14.68
N HIS A 61 4.70 -3.76 -15.41
CA HIS A 61 5.43 -2.47 -15.52
C HIS A 61 6.78 -2.53 -16.24
N GLN A 62 7.09 -3.62 -16.94
CA GLN A 62 8.38 -3.84 -17.60
C GLN A 62 8.48 -3.21 -19.00
N LEU A 63 7.35 -2.85 -19.64
CA LEU A 63 7.40 -2.21 -20.98
C LEU A 63 8.13 -0.86 -21.03
N ASP A 64 8.17 -0.11 -19.93
CA ASP A 64 8.81 1.21 -19.87
C ASP A 64 10.35 1.14 -19.80
N VAL A 65 10.88 -0.02 -19.38
CA VAL A 65 12.32 -0.21 -19.19
C VAL A 65 12.97 -1.03 -20.31
N ILE A 66 12.19 -1.72 -21.13
CA ILE A 66 12.70 -2.49 -22.27
C ILE A 66 13.34 -1.56 -23.30
N GLY A 67 14.63 -1.75 -23.55
CA GLY A 67 15.41 -0.93 -24.48
C GLY A 67 15.87 0.41 -23.91
N GLY A 68 15.72 0.63 -22.59
CA GLY A 68 16.30 1.77 -21.89
C GLY A 68 17.83 1.67 -21.81
N LYS A 69 18.51 2.82 -21.90
CA LYS A 69 19.92 2.93 -21.49
C LYS A 69 19.94 3.42 -20.05
N SER A 70 20.61 2.67 -19.17
CA SER A 70 21.00 3.11 -17.84
C SER A 70 22.51 2.99 -17.79
N ASP A 71 23.21 4.09 -17.47
CA ASP A 71 24.66 4.12 -17.30
C ASP A 71 25.48 3.54 -18.47
N GLY A 72 25.04 3.77 -19.71
CA GLY A 72 25.78 3.35 -20.91
C GLY A 72 25.60 1.87 -21.29
N GLU A 73 24.96 1.06 -20.46
CA GLU A 73 24.60 -0.32 -20.79
C GLU A 73 23.14 -0.43 -21.28
N VAL A 74 22.93 -1.23 -22.31
CA VAL A 74 21.58 -1.54 -22.84
C VAL A 74 20.89 -2.43 -21.81
N GLN A 75 19.89 -1.90 -21.12
CA GLN A 75 19.26 -2.58 -19.99
C GLN A 75 17.95 -3.29 -20.40
N ILE A 76 17.89 -4.56 -19.96
CA ILE A 76 16.73 -5.47 -19.90
C ILE A 76 16.25 -6.01 -21.26
N GLU A 77 16.71 -7.23 -21.57
CA GLU A 77 16.19 -8.09 -22.63
C GLU A 77 14.77 -8.60 -22.29
N ILE A 78 13.97 -8.93 -23.31
CA ILE A 78 12.66 -9.59 -23.10
C ILE A 78 12.90 -10.94 -22.39
N PRO A 79 12.27 -11.17 -21.21
CA PRO A 79 12.56 -12.32 -20.39
C PRO A 79 12.03 -13.64 -20.97
N ASP A 80 12.64 -14.74 -20.55
CA ASP A 80 12.13 -16.08 -20.83
C ASP A 80 10.94 -16.41 -19.95
N CYS A 81 9.75 -16.16 -20.48
CA CYS A 81 8.51 -16.60 -19.86
C CYS A 81 8.35 -18.11 -20.06
N ILE A 82 8.20 -18.86 -18.96
CA ILE A 82 8.06 -20.32 -18.99
C ILE A 82 6.85 -20.80 -18.19
N LYS A 83 6.29 -21.94 -18.62
CA LYS A 83 5.27 -22.66 -17.85
C LYS A 83 5.95 -23.65 -16.92
N VAL A 84 5.49 -23.72 -15.67
CA VAL A 84 5.91 -24.72 -14.67
C VAL A 84 4.71 -25.50 -14.15
N THR A 85 4.98 -26.59 -13.43
CA THR A 85 3.95 -27.41 -12.78
C THR A 85 3.31 -26.65 -11.62
N ALA A 86 2.17 -27.14 -11.12
CA ALA A 86 1.49 -26.52 -9.98
C ALA A 86 2.32 -26.56 -8.69
N GLU A 87 3.19 -27.57 -8.56
CA GLU A 87 4.03 -27.87 -7.40
C GLU A 87 5.39 -27.17 -7.44
N ALA A 88 5.75 -26.58 -8.58
CA ALA A 88 7.02 -25.91 -8.75
C ALA A 88 7.12 -24.66 -7.88
N GLU A 89 8.32 -24.42 -7.36
CA GLU A 89 8.68 -23.19 -6.66
C GLU A 89 8.43 -21.95 -7.55
N CYS A 90 7.93 -20.87 -6.94
CA CYS A 90 7.72 -19.61 -7.64
C CYS A 90 9.07 -18.94 -7.96
N LYS A 91 9.34 -18.68 -9.24
CA LYS A 91 10.60 -18.06 -9.71
C LYS A 91 10.31 -16.95 -10.72
N ALA A 92 11.28 -16.06 -10.94
CA ALA A 92 11.13 -14.97 -11.90
C ALA A 92 10.58 -15.44 -13.26
N HIS A 93 9.58 -14.73 -13.79
CA HIS A 93 9.00 -14.97 -15.11
C HIS A 93 8.38 -16.37 -15.34
N THR A 94 8.08 -17.10 -14.28
CA THR A 94 7.35 -18.37 -14.39
C THR A 94 5.84 -18.18 -14.27
N PHE A 95 5.11 -19.13 -14.86
CA PHE A 95 3.65 -19.17 -14.86
C PHE A 95 3.17 -20.58 -14.58
N ARG A 96 2.03 -20.70 -13.89
CA ARG A 96 1.37 -21.99 -13.65
C ARG A 96 -0.13 -21.88 -13.88
N ASN A 97 -0.74 -23.01 -14.19
CA ASN A 97 -2.19 -23.18 -14.10
C ASN A 97 -2.48 -23.98 -12.84
N LEU A 98 -3.23 -23.39 -11.93
CA LEU A 98 -3.66 -24.02 -10.68
C LEU A 98 -5.13 -24.44 -10.80
N LYS A 99 -5.53 -25.53 -10.16
CA LYS A 99 -6.94 -25.97 -10.12
C LYS A 99 -7.58 -25.53 -8.82
N TYR A 100 -8.74 -24.89 -8.93
CA TYR A 100 -9.62 -24.46 -7.87
C TYR A 100 -10.95 -25.21 -8.03
N GLY A 101 -11.03 -26.42 -7.47
CA GLY A 101 -12.11 -27.36 -7.77
C GLY A 101 -12.16 -27.71 -9.27
N ASN A 102 -13.31 -27.48 -9.90
CA ASN A 102 -13.52 -27.77 -11.33
C ASN A 102 -12.99 -26.67 -12.28
N ARG A 103 -12.48 -25.56 -11.74
CA ARG A 103 -12.00 -24.42 -12.53
C ARG A 103 -10.48 -24.33 -12.45
N SER A 104 -9.82 -23.97 -13.55
CA SER A 104 -8.38 -23.71 -13.54
C SER A 104 -8.11 -22.23 -13.74
N TRP A 105 -7.13 -21.70 -13.00
CA TRP A 105 -6.72 -20.30 -13.08
C TRP A 105 -5.22 -20.17 -13.34
N THR A 106 -4.86 -19.17 -14.15
CA THR A 106 -3.46 -18.86 -14.46
C THR A 106 -2.89 -17.90 -13.44
N GLU A 107 -1.70 -18.22 -12.96
CA GLU A 107 -0.92 -17.39 -12.05
C GLU A 107 0.45 -17.11 -12.66
N TYR A 108 1.03 -15.97 -12.29
CA TYR A 108 2.34 -15.52 -12.71
C TYR A 108 3.18 -15.19 -11.48
N ALA A 109 4.50 -15.30 -11.61
CA ALA A 109 5.40 -14.95 -10.53
C ALA A 109 5.47 -13.43 -10.33
N GLN A 110 5.21 -12.98 -9.10
CA GLN A 110 5.35 -11.59 -8.68
C GLN A 110 6.50 -11.50 -7.67
N PHE A 111 7.37 -10.52 -7.87
CA PHE A 111 8.48 -10.25 -6.95
C PHE A 111 8.00 -9.47 -5.72
N TYR A 112 8.46 -9.85 -4.53
CA TYR A 112 8.17 -9.20 -3.26
C TYR A 112 9.46 -8.66 -2.65
N HIS A 113 9.53 -7.34 -2.47
CA HIS A 113 10.63 -6.69 -1.75
C HIS A 113 10.46 -6.92 -0.25
N THR A 114 11.25 -7.83 0.33
CA THR A 114 11.36 -7.98 1.77
C THR A 114 12.51 -7.14 2.33
N LYS A 115 12.56 -6.95 3.66
CA LYS A 115 13.70 -6.29 4.31
C LYS A 115 14.96 -7.15 4.33
N SER A 116 14.81 -8.47 4.19
CA SER A 116 15.91 -9.34 3.81
C SER A 116 16.28 -9.06 2.35
N ASP A 117 17.57 -9.04 2.02
CA ASP A 117 18.07 -8.95 0.63
C ASP A 117 17.71 -10.18 -0.23
N GLU A 118 16.87 -11.08 0.29
CA GLU A 118 16.42 -12.27 -0.38
C GLU A 118 15.38 -11.94 -1.45
N LYS A 119 15.56 -12.54 -2.64
CA LYS A 119 14.62 -12.34 -3.74
C LYS A 119 13.45 -13.30 -3.62
N ILE A 120 12.38 -12.89 -2.95
CA ILE A 120 11.19 -13.74 -2.78
C ILE A 120 10.18 -13.50 -3.91
N TYR A 121 9.74 -14.58 -4.55
CA TYR A 121 8.66 -14.57 -5.54
C TYR A 121 7.43 -15.31 -5.00
N ARG A 122 6.25 -14.77 -5.30
CA ARG A 122 4.95 -15.36 -4.91
C ARG A 122 4.01 -15.42 -6.09
N TRP A 123 3.09 -16.40 -6.08
CA TRP A 123 2.15 -16.62 -7.16
C TRP A 123 1.00 -15.61 -7.15
N GLN A 124 0.94 -14.76 -8.18
CA GLN A 124 -0.09 -13.75 -8.37
C GLN A 124 -1.08 -14.21 -9.46
N PRO A 125 -2.40 -14.25 -9.19
CA PRO A 125 -3.39 -14.64 -10.19
C PRO A 125 -3.53 -13.59 -11.28
N ILE A 126 -3.66 -14.04 -12.52
CA ILE A 126 -4.00 -13.18 -13.67
C ILE A 126 -5.39 -12.58 -13.44
N PRO A 127 -5.59 -11.26 -13.65
CA PRO A 127 -6.90 -10.63 -13.49
C PRO A 127 -7.98 -11.27 -14.37
N PRO A 128 -9.26 -11.28 -13.93
CA PRO A 128 -10.36 -11.86 -14.68
C PRO A 128 -10.41 -11.35 -16.13
N SER A 129 -10.29 -10.04 -16.36
CA SER A 129 -10.31 -9.45 -17.70
C SER A 129 -9.28 -10.01 -18.70
N LEU A 130 -8.25 -10.74 -18.24
CA LEU A 130 -7.23 -11.39 -19.08
C LEU A 130 -7.21 -12.91 -18.95
N HIS A 131 -7.98 -13.50 -18.02
CA HIS A 131 -7.92 -14.94 -17.75
C HIS A 131 -8.26 -15.79 -18.98
N HIS A 132 -9.28 -15.39 -19.76
CA HIS A 132 -9.75 -16.12 -20.94
C HIS A 132 -8.72 -16.21 -22.07
N ILE A 133 -7.72 -15.34 -22.09
CA ILE A 133 -6.60 -15.42 -23.05
C ILE A 133 -5.40 -16.17 -22.46
N PHE A 134 -5.05 -15.93 -21.19
CA PHE A 134 -3.87 -16.55 -20.56
C PHE A 134 -4.06 -18.04 -20.30
N ASN A 135 -5.22 -18.47 -19.80
CA ASN A 135 -5.42 -19.87 -19.40
C ASN A 135 -5.41 -20.85 -20.58
N PRO A 136 -6.14 -20.60 -21.69
CA PRO A 136 -6.06 -21.47 -22.86
C PRO A 136 -4.70 -21.40 -23.55
N PHE A 137 -3.99 -20.27 -23.47
CA PHE A 137 -2.63 -20.15 -23.98
C PHE A 137 -1.66 -21.04 -23.18
N LEU A 138 -1.65 -20.90 -21.84
CA LEU A 138 -0.74 -21.64 -20.98
C LEU A 138 -1.01 -23.15 -21.04
N SER A 139 -2.26 -23.55 -21.20
CA SER A 139 -2.64 -24.96 -21.37
C SER A 139 -1.95 -25.64 -22.55
N LYS A 140 -1.60 -24.89 -23.60
CA LYS A 140 -0.92 -25.40 -24.81
C LYS A 140 0.60 -25.38 -24.74
N MET A 141 1.18 -24.65 -23.79
CA MET A 141 2.63 -24.52 -23.67
C MET A 141 3.22 -25.75 -22.97
N SER A 142 4.39 -26.17 -23.43
CA SER A 142 5.21 -27.20 -22.78
C SER A 142 5.84 -26.63 -21.49
N TYR A 143 6.08 -27.52 -20.52
CA TYR A 143 6.78 -27.15 -19.29
C TYR A 143 8.26 -26.81 -19.57
N GLY A 144 8.81 -25.87 -18.81
CA GLY A 144 10.23 -25.51 -18.83
C GLY A 144 10.74 -24.87 -20.13
N THR A 145 9.90 -24.67 -21.14
CA THR A 145 10.30 -24.17 -22.45
C THR A 145 9.95 -22.68 -22.59
N PRO A 146 10.91 -21.82 -22.98
CA PRO A 146 10.64 -20.41 -23.29
C PRO A 146 9.55 -20.23 -24.35
N TRP A 147 8.59 -19.33 -24.09
CA TRP A 147 7.50 -19.10 -25.03
C TRP A 147 7.97 -18.45 -26.33
N LEU A 148 8.96 -17.56 -26.25
CA LEU A 148 9.55 -16.84 -27.38
C LEU A 148 10.96 -17.37 -27.65
N THR A 149 11.25 -17.62 -28.92
CA THR A 149 12.63 -17.80 -29.39
C THR A 149 13.36 -16.45 -29.42
N GLN A 150 14.69 -16.46 -29.58
CA GLN A 150 15.44 -15.20 -29.76
C GLN A 150 14.93 -14.37 -30.94
N LYS A 151 14.56 -15.04 -32.04
CA LYS A 151 13.94 -14.38 -33.20
C LYS A 151 12.60 -13.73 -32.83
N ASP A 152 11.78 -14.42 -32.04
CA ASP A 152 10.50 -13.87 -31.57
C ASP A 152 10.69 -12.70 -30.59
N LYS A 153 11.71 -12.75 -29.71
CA LYS A 153 12.08 -11.63 -28.83
C LYS A 153 12.47 -10.41 -29.66
N ASN A 154 13.35 -10.56 -30.66
CA ASN A 154 13.73 -9.49 -31.56
C ASN A 154 12.51 -8.91 -32.32
N ASN A 155 11.62 -9.79 -32.78
CA ASN A 155 10.37 -9.38 -33.42
C ASN A 155 9.47 -8.55 -32.49
N LEU A 156 9.31 -8.97 -31.23
CA LEU A 156 8.55 -8.22 -30.24
C LEU A 156 9.21 -6.88 -29.92
N PHE A 157 10.54 -6.86 -29.80
CA PHE A 157 11.30 -5.64 -29.58
C PHE A 157 11.15 -4.64 -30.74
N GLU A 158 11.26 -5.10 -31.99
CA GLU A 158 10.97 -4.28 -33.18
C GLU A 158 9.54 -3.75 -33.16
N LEU A 159 8.56 -4.61 -32.86
CA LEU A 159 7.15 -4.23 -32.81
C LEU A 159 6.90 -3.15 -31.75
N ILE A 160 7.45 -3.32 -30.54
CA ILE A 160 7.36 -2.37 -29.42
C ILE A 160 7.94 -1.01 -29.81
N ASN A 161 9.05 -0.98 -30.55
CA ASN A 161 9.75 0.25 -30.91
C ASN A 161 9.25 0.90 -32.22
N SER A 162 8.70 0.13 -33.16
CA SER A 162 8.21 0.61 -34.47
C SER A 162 7.05 1.62 -34.38
N LYS A 163 6.92 2.54 -35.34
CA LYS A 163 5.76 3.46 -35.35
C LYS A 163 4.44 2.67 -35.52
N TRP A 164 3.44 2.96 -34.68
CA TRP A 164 2.11 2.34 -34.79
C TRP A 164 1.13 3.30 -35.48
N SER A 165 0.54 2.87 -36.58
CA SER A 165 -0.51 3.59 -37.30
C SER A 165 -1.87 3.43 -36.61
N LYS A 166 -2.76 4.42 -36.81
CA LYS A 166 -4.16 4.30 -36.40
C LYS A 166 -4.96 3.68 -37.54
N PRO A 167 -5.81 2.67 -37.28
CA PRO A 167 -6.79 2.25 -38.27
C PRO A 167 -7.84 3.35 -38.47
N GLU A 168 -8.44 3.40 -39.67
CA GLU A 168 -9.39 4.47 -40.06
C GLU A 168 -10.54 4.65 -39.06
N ARG A 169 -11.08 3.56 -38.52
CA ARG A 169 -12.17 3.56 -37.53
C ARG A 169 -11.87 4.34 -36.24
N VAL A 170 -10.60 4.59 -35.90
CA VAL A 170 -10.20 5.34 -34.68
C VAL A 170 -9.34 6.56 -34.99
N LYS A 171 -9.25 6.98 -36.26
CA LYS A 171 -8.34 8.05 -36.71
C LYS A 171 -8.61 9.39 -36.02
N GLY A 172 -9.89 9.72 -35.82
CA GLY A 172 -10.35 10.94 -35.12
C GLY A 172 -10.21 10.93 -33.59
N PHE A 173 -9.88 9.78 -32.98
CA PHE A 173 -9.77 9.68 -31.52
C PHE A 173 -8.36 10.00 -31.03
N PRO A 174 -8.21 10.64 -29.85
CA PRO A 174 -6.90 10.91 -29.29
C PRO A 174 -6.20 9.60 -28.90
N SER A 175 -4.87 9.55 -29.00
CA SER A 175 -4.08 8.39 -28.57
C SER A 175 -3.00 8.83 -27.60
N ALA A 176 -2.71 8.00 -26.60
CA ALA A 176 -1.57 8.20 -25.73
C ALA A 176 -0.25 8.05 -26.50
N VAL A 177 0.75 8.85 -26.16
CA VAL A 177 2.13 8.61 -26.57
C VAL A 177 2.59 7.28 -25.96
N LYS A 178 3.44 6.53 -26.69
CA LYS A 178 3.87 5.18 -26.29
C LYS A 178 4.39 5.10 -24.87
N GLN A 179 5.25 6.04 -24.46
CA GLN A 179 5.78 6.07 -23.10
C GLN A 179 4.67 6.19 -22.05
N SER A 180 3.69 7.07 -22.26
CA SER A 180 2.53 7.20 -21.35
C SER A 180 1.67 5.94 -21.32
N PHE A 181 1.56 5.24 -22.46
CA PHE A 181 0.85 3.97 -22.57
C PHE A 181 1.59 2.82 -21.86
N PHE A 182 2.90 2.69 -22.03
CA PHE A 182 3.73 1.72 -21.31
C PHE A 182 3.67 1.93 -19.80
N LYS A 183 3.62 3.20 -19.36
CA LYS A 183 3.44 3.58 -17.95
C LYS A 183 2.00 3.52 -17.45
N TYR A 184 1.02 3.00 -18.21
CA TYR A 184 -0.40 3.01 -17.82
C TYR A 184 -0.63 2.39 -16.44
N PHE A 185 -0.20 1.14 -16.24
CA PHE A 185 -0.33 0.46 -14.96
C PHE A 185 0.47 1.18 -13.87
N THR A 186 1.66 1.69 -14.19
CA THR A 186 2.50 2.45 -13.24
C THR A 186 1.76 3.67 -12.71
N HIS A 187 1.18 4.49 -13.60
CA HIS A 187 0.39 5.64 -13.20
C HIS A 187 -0.86 5.23 -12.41
N CYS A 188 -1.58 4.20 -12.84
CA CYS A 188 -2.74 3.68 -12.11
C CYS A 188 -2.39 3.24 -10.68
N VAL A 189 -1.27 2.53 -10.47
CA VAL A 189 -0.80 2.12 -9.14
C VAL A 189 -0.45 3.33 -8.28
N LEU A 190 0.23 4.33 -8.83
CA LEU A 190 0.60 5.54 -8.10
C LEU A 190 -0.63 6.31 -7.59
N ILE A 191 -1.65 6.46 -8.44
CA ILE A 191 -2.83 7.26 -8.13
C ILE A 191 -3.96 6.51 -7.41
N ASP A 192 -3.98 5.18 -7.42
CA ASP A 192 -5.04 4.40 -6.77
C ASP A 192 -5.01 4.61 -5.24
N ASN A 193 -6.10 5.16 -4.71
CA ASN A 193 -6.28 5.40 -3.28
C ASN A 193 -6.64 4.14 -2.49
N TYR A 194 -7.18 3.12 -3.14
CA TYR A 194 -7.61 1.87 -2.53
C TYR A 194 -6.49 0.85 -2.46
N LEU A 195 -5.45 1.01 -3.28
CA LEU A 195 -4.24 0.20 -3.21
C LEU A 195 -3.32 0.74 -2.10
N ARG A 196 -3.06 -0.08 -1.07
CA ARG A 196 -2.24 0.34 0.08
C ARG A 196 -0.79 0.54 -0.33
N THR A 197 -0.09 1.43 0.36
CA THR A 197 1.31 1.75 0.04
C THR A 197 2.21 0.51 0.03
N ILE A 198 2.12 -0.40 1.01
CA ILE A 198 2.93 -1.64 1.00
C ILE A 198 2.72 -2.48 -0.26
N ALA A 199 1.48 -2.60 -0.76
CA ALA A 199 1.20 -3.29 -2.01
C ALA A 199 1.75 -2.51 -3.23
N LYS A 200 1.75 -1.16 -3.20
CA LYS A 200 2.45 -0.35 -4.21
C LYS A 200 3.95 -0.63 -4.23
N ASN A 201 4.57 -0.85 -3.07
CA ASN A 201 6.01 -1.16 -2.96
C ASN A 201 6.38 -2.53 -3.58
N VAL A 202 5.42 -3.44 -3.67
CA VAL A 202 5.60 -4.73 -4.36
C VAL A 202 5.53 -4.54 -5.88
N LEU A 203 4.70 -3.62 -6.37
CA LEU A 203 4.51 -3.39 -7.81
C LEU A 203 5.49 -2.39 -8.42
N LEU A 204 5.99 -1.42 -7.63
CA LEU A 204 6.79 -0.31 -8.12
C LEU A 204 8.17 -0.25 -7.43
N PRO A 205 9.21 0.13 -8.18
CA PRO A 205 10.50 0.50 -7.62
C PRO A 205 10.41 1.60 -6.55
N VAL A 206 11.30 1.55 -5.56
CA VAL A 206 11.28 2.45 -4.40
C VAL A 206 11.43 3.91 -4.78
N ASP A 207 12.17 4.22 -5.84
CA ASP A 207 12.38 5.57 -6.36
C ASP A 207 11.07 6.21 -6.86
N LYS A 208 10.16 5.40 -7.41
CA LYS A 208 8.86 5.84 -7.96
C LYS A 208 7.77 6.02 -6.90
N LEU A 209 7.96 5.53 -5.68
CA LEU A 209 6.96 5.63 -4.62
C LEU A 209 6.90 7.03 -4.00
N HIS A 210 5.68 7.53 -3.79
CA HIS A 210 5.47 8.83 -3.12
C HIS A 210 5.44 8.74 -1.59
N HIS A 211 5.11 7.56 -1.05
CA HIS A 211 4.88 7.32 0.37
C HIS A 211 5.96 6.39 0.94
N LYS A 212 7.23 6.67 0.61
CA LYS A 212 8.39 5.78 0.86
C LYS A 212 8.53 5.36 2.32
N SER A 213 8.19 6.25 3.24
CA SER A 213 8.29 5.97 4.68
C SER A 213 7.21 5.03 5.21
N ALA A 214 6.15 4.71 4.45
CA ALA A 214 5.08 3.86 4.96
C ALA A 214 5.58 2.46 5.36
N SER A 215 6.48 1.86 4.57
CA SER A 215 7.10 0.56 4.89
C SER A 215 8.00 0.55 6.12
N ASP A 216 8.37 1.73 6.63
CA ASP A 216 9.07 1.82 7.90
C ASP A 216 8.13 1.57 9.07
N TYR A 217 6.85 1.95 8.97
CA TYR A 217 5.88 1.93 10.06
C TYR A 217 4.78 0.88 9.92
N GLN A 218 4.47 0.44 8.71
CA GLN A 218 3.37 -0.44 8.38
C GLN A 218 3.88 -1.78 7.89
N ASP A 219 3.10 -2.83 8.14
CA ASP A 219 3.29 -4.14 7.55
C ASP A 219 1.99 -4.68 6.95
N LEU A 220 2.11 -5.59 5.99
CA LEU A 220 1.01 -6.37 5.46
C LEU A 220 1.46 -7.80 5.16
N PRO A 221 0.61 -8.82 5.46
CA PRO A 221 0.84 -10.17 4.99
C PRO A 221 0.76 -10.27 3.46
N SER A 222 1.54 -11.17 2.86
CA SER A 222 1.58 -11.40 1.41
C SER A 222 0.22 -11.72 0.82
N GLY A 223 -0.63 -12.46 1.53
CA GLY A 223 -1.98 -12.75 1.07
C GLY A 223 -2.84 -11.50 0.90
N GLN A 224 -2.76 -10.54 1.83
CA GLN A 224 -3.45 -9.26 1.70
C GLN A 224 -2.93 -8.44 0.51
N ILE A 225 -1.62 -8.48 0.27
CA ILE A 225 -0.99 -7.82 -0.88
C ILE A 225 -1.48 -8.46 -2.19
N ARG A 226 -1.46 -9.79 -2.28
CA ARG A 226 -1.95 -10.58 -3.42
C ARG A 226 -3.38 -10.20 -3.79
N ALA A 227 -4.25 -10.10 -2.78
CA ALA A 227 -5.65 -9.69 -2.94
C ALA A 227 -5.77 -8.26 -3.50
N GLN A 228 -5.02 -7.32 -2.94
CA GLN A 228 -5.07 -5.92 -3.37
C GLN A 228 -4.54 -5.75 -4.80
N ILE A 229 -3.45 -6.43 -5.16
CA ILE A 229 -2.88 -6.39 -6.52
C ILE A 229 -3.90 -6.90 -7.54
N PHE A 230 -4.52 -8.06 -7.27
CA PHE A 230 -5.52 -8.65 -8.16
C PHE A 230 -6.70 -7.70 -8.41
N GLN A 231 -7.27 -7.16 -7.33
CA GLN A 231 -8.40 -6.23 -7.41
C GLN A 231 -8.01 -4.92 -8.11
N ALA A 232 -6.82 -4.39 -7.85
CA ALA A 232 -6.35 -3.16 -8.48
C ALA A 232 -6.17 -3.34 -9.98
N GLN A 233 -5.47 -4.39 -10.41
CA GLN A 233 -5.27 -4.68 -11.82
C GLN A 233 -6.60 -4.88 -12.56
N GLU A 234 -7.55 -5.60 -11.95
CA GLU A 234 -8.89 -5.76 -12.52
C GLU A 234 -9.63 -4.42 -12.63
N ARG A 235 -9.60 -3.56 -11.61
CA ARG A 235 -10.18 -2.21 -11.71
C ARG A 235 -9.56 -1.41 -12.87
N PHE A 236 -8.25 -1.50 -13.05
CA PHE A 236 -7.55 -0.77 -14.12
C PHE A 236 -7.93 -1.27 -15.51
N LEU A 237 -8.09 -2.59 -15.68
CA LEU A 237 -8.50 -3.22 -16.93
C LEU A 237 -9.98 -2.99 -17.23
N SER A 238 -10.85 -3.18 -16.24
CA SER A 238 -12.29 -2.96 -16.34
C SER A 238 -12.64 -1.55 -16.84
N ARG A 239 -11.85 -0.52 -16.47
CA ARG A 239 -11.98 0.84 -17.03
C ARG A 239 -11.80 0.88 -18.55
N LEU A 240 -10.84 0.13 -19.07
CA LEU A 240 -10.57 0.04 -20.51
C LEU A 240 -11.62 -0.83 -21.21
N VAL A 241 -12.05 -1.94 -20.60
CA VAL A 241 -13.14 -2.81 -21.08
C VAL A 241 -14.42 -2.00 -21.25
N LYS A 242 -14.85 -1.29 -20.19
CA LYS A 242 -16.05 -0.47 -20.22
C LYS A 242 -15.98 0.56 -21.35
N GLN A 243 -14.86 1.27 -21.47
CA GLN A 243 -14.69 2.28 -22.52
C GLN A 243 -14.71 1.69 -23.94
N ALA A 244 -14.05 0.54 -24.15
CA ALA A 244 -14.04 -0.15 -25.44
C ALA A 244 -15.44 -0.62 -25.84
N ASN A 245 -16.21 -1.14 -24.88
CA ASN A 245 -17.58 -1.59 -25.11
C ASN A 245 -18.52 -0.42 -25.44
N THR A 246 -18.43 0.70 -24.72
CA THR A 246 -19.20 1.92 -25.03
C THR A 246 -18.92 2.44 -26.45
N LEU A 247 -17.70 2.26 -26.95
CA LEU A 247 -17.32 2.68 -28.30
C LEU A 247 -17.55 1.61 -29.38
N GLY A 248 -17.97 0.39 -29.01
CA GLY A 248 -18.15 -0.72 -29.96
C GLY A 248 -16.84 -1.23 -30.57
N TRP A 249 -15.71 -1.13 -29.87
CA TRP A 249 -14.37 -1.41 -30.42
C TRP A 249 -13.86 -2.84 -30.21
N GLY A 250 -14.72 -3.77 -29.78
CA GLY A 250 -14.34 -5.18 -29.52
C GLY A 250 -13.62 -5.86 -30.68
N GLU A 251 -14.08 -5.66 -31.92
CA GLU A 251 -13.46 -6.22 -33.14
C GLU A 251 -12.09 -5.61 -33.48
N LEU A 252 -11.79 -4.43 -32.96
CA LEU A 252 -10.50 -3.78 -33.19
C LEU A 252 -9.42 -4.37 -32.27
N LEU A 253 -9.83 -4.85 -31.11
CA LEU A 253 -9.01 -5.40 -30.04
C LEU A 253 -8.95 -6.92 -30.10
N ILE A 254 -8.56 -7.45 -31.25
CA ILE A 254 -8.38 -8.89 -31.47
C ILE A 254 -6.95 -9.21 -31.90
N PHE A 255 -6.54 -10.46 -31.72
CA PHE A 255 -5.34 -11.04 -32.32
C PHE A 255 -5.67 -12.44 -32.85
N PHE A 256 -4.77 -13.02 -33.63
CA PHE A 256 -4.97 -14.35 -34.19
C PHE A 256 -4.22 -15.43 -33.42
N ARG A 257 -4.94 -16.49 -33.10
CA ARG A 257 -4.43 -17.73 -32.52
C ARG A 257 -4.32 -18.78 -33.62
N SER A 258 -3.17 -19.45 -33.69
CA SER A 258 -2.98 -20.58 -34.59
C SER A 258 -3.67 -21.82 -34.03
N ILE A 259 -4.51 -22.47 -34.84
CA ILE A 259 -5.10 -23.77 -34.52
C ILE A 259 -4.26 -24.82 -35.24
N LYS A 260 -3.63 -25.72 -34.48
CA LYS A 260 -3.02 -26.92 -35.05
C LYS A 260 -4.16 -27.86 -35.46
N ASN A 261 -4.29 -28.09 -36.75
CA ASN A 261 -4.99 -29.27 -37.26
C ASN A 261 -3.90 -30.27 -37.68
N ASN A 262 -3.81 -31.41 -37.00
CA ASN A 262 -2.71 -32.36 -37.20
C ASN A 262 -2.70 -32.97 -38.62
N ASN A 263 -3.80 -32.82 -39.38
CA ASN A 263 -3.98 -33.40 -40.70
C ASN A 263 -3.96 -32.37 -41.85
N ALA A 264 -3.70 -31.08 -41.57
CA ALA A 264 -3.68 -30.04 -42.60
C ALA A 264 -2.24 -29.61 -42.95
N PRO A 265 -1.91 -29.40 -44.24
CA PRO A 265 -0.64 -28.81 -44.67
C PRO A 265 -0.36 -27.49 -43.93
N ARG A 266 0.92 -27.11 -43.75
CA ARG A 266 1.31 -25.84 -43.09
C ARG A 266 0.61 -24.60 -43.71
N SER A 267 0.26 -24.66 -44.99
CA SER A 267 -0.47 -23.64 -45.74
C SER A 267 -1.96 -23.50 -45.39
N GLN A 268 -2.56 -24.44 -44.64
CA GLN A 268 -3.98 -24.47 -44.25
C GLN A 268 -4.22 -24.32 -42.73
N ARG A 269 -3.27 -23.72 -41.99
CA ARG A 269 -3.50 -23.41 -40.57
C ARG A 269 -4.59 -22.35 -40.41
N TYR A 270 -5.74 -22.76 -39.87
CA TYR A 270 -6.82 -21.84 -39.52
C TYR A 270 -6.39 -20.91 -38.38
N LYS A 271 -6.66 -19.62 -38.55
CA LYS A 271 -6.43 -18.57 -37.54
C LYS A 271 -7.75 -18.24 -36.87
N SER A 272 -7.91 -18.54 -35.58
CA SER A 272 -9.06 -18.07 -34.82
C SER A 272 -8.84 -16.66 -34.28
N LYS A 273 -9.88 -15.84 -34.35
CA LYS A 273 -9.90 -14.52 -33.72
C LYS A 273 -10.01 -14.71 -32.20
N VAL A 274 -9.16 -14.02 -31.46
CA VAL A 274 -9.23 -13.95 -29.99
C VAL A 274 -9.45 -12.50 -29.60
N HIS A 275 -10.51 -12.24 -28.84
CA HIS A 275 -10.82 -10.91 -28.33
C HIS A 275 -10.05 -10.62 -27.05
N LEU A 276 -9.34 -9.51 -27.01
CA LEU A 276 -8.61 -9.06 -25.82
C LEU A 276 -9.56 -8.77 -24.66
N LEU A 277 -10.62 -8.01 -24.93
CA LEU A 277 -11.59 -7.60 -23.93
C LEU A 277 -12.84 -8.46 -24.15
N ASN A 278 -12.94 -9.51 -23.37
CA ASN A 278 -14.18 -10.27 -23.25
C ASN A 278 -14.82 -9.89 -21.91
N VAL A 279 -16.14 -9.72 -21.89
CA VAL A 279 -16.86 -9.65 -20.62
C VAL A 279 -16.80 -11.05 -20.06
N ILE A 280 -15.81 -11.35 -19.22
CA ILE A 280 -15.85 -12.58 -18.44
C ILE A 280 -17.13 -12.49 -17.62
N ASP A 281 -17.97 -13.52 -17.71
CA ASP A 281 -19.02 -13.72 -16.74
C ASP A 281 -18.36 -13.84 -15.37
N THR A 282 -18.53 -12.83 -14.52
CA THR A 282 -17.98 -12.79 -13.15
C THR A 282 -18.38 -14.01 -12.33
N ASN A 283 -19.43 -14.73 -12.75
CA ASN A 283 -19.85 -16.01 -12.17
C ASN A 283 -18.83 -17.15 -12.37
N ASN A 284 -17.89 -17.01 -13.31
CA ASN A 284 -16.84 -18.00 -13.61
C ASN A 284 -15.54 -17.83 -12.82
N ILE A 285 -15.42 -16.82 -11.97
CA ILE A 285 -14.28 -16.71 -11.05
C ILE A 285 -14.42 -17.79 -9.95
N PRO A 286 -13.40 -18.60 -9.65
CA PRO A 286 -13.43 -19.54 -8.52
C PRO A 286 -13.71 -18.82 -7.20
N ASP A 287 -14.43 -19.46 -6.26
CA ASP A 287 -14.74 -18.82 -4.97
C ASP A 287 -13.48 -18.50 -4.15
N ALA A 288 -12.43 -19.31 -4.29
CA ALA A 288 -11.10 -19.06 -3.74
C ALA A 288 -10.44 -17.77 -4.26
N LEU A 289 -10.90 -17.23 -5.39
CA LEU A 289 -10.44 -15.96 -5.97
C LEU A 289 -11.47 -14.82 -5.81
N LYS A 290 -12.59 -15.08 -5.14
CA LYS A 290 -13.58 -14.06 -4.79
C LYS A 290 -13.29 -13.49 -3.40
N SER A 291 -13.65 -12.21 -3.22
CA SER A 291 -13.67 -11.53 -1.91
C SER A 291 -12.36 -11.70 -1.11
N GLN A 292 -12.43 -12.07 0.18
CA GLN A 292 -11.26 -12.21 1.05
C GLN A 292 -10.47 -13.52 0.85
N SER A 293 -11.03 -14.53 0.19
CA SER A 293 -10.40 -15.86 0.02
C SER A 293 -9.19 -15.84 -0.92
N ILE A 294 -9.09 -14.82 -1.79
CA ILE A 294 -7.93 -14.59 -2.65
C ILE A 294 -6.64 -14.27 -1.88
N ARG A 295 -6.70 -14.17 -0.55
CA ARG A 295 -5.49 -14.03 0.26
C ARG A 295 -4.63 -15.30 0.22
N HIS A 296 -5.24 -16.46 0.05
CA HIS A 296 -4.50 -17.72 0.09
C HIS A 296 -3.77 -17.99 -1.22
N GLU A 297 -2.48 -18.30 -1.10
CA GLU A 297 -1.67 -18.87 -2.16
C GLU A 297 -1.65 -20.39 -1.96
N TYR A 298 -2.28 -21.12 -2.87
CA TYR A 298 -2.39 -22.57 -2.75
C TYR A 298 -1.18 -23.27 -3.39
N HIS A 299 -0.77 -24.39 -2.82
CA HIS A 299 0.17 -25.33 -3.44
C HIS A 299 -0.47 -26.72 -3.49
N HIS A 300 0.00 -27.53 -4.43
CA HIS A 300 -0.40 -28.92 -4.53
C HIS A 300 0.78 -29.77 -4.09
N THR A 301 0.52 -30.79 -3.28
CA THR A 301 1.50 -31.78 -2.87
C THR A 301 0.99 -33.14 -3.30
N SER A 302 1.80 -33.88 -4.05
CA SER A 302 1.48 -35.24 -4.46
C SER A 302 2.25 -36.23 -3.58
N TYR A 303 1.55 -37.14 -2.91
CA TYR A 303 2.13 -38.27 -2.18
C TYR A 303 1.47 -39.56 -2.67
N ASP A 304 2.24 -40.46 -3.28
CA ASP A 304 2.01 -41.90 -3.60
C ASP A 304 0.62 -42.40 -4.04
N ASP A 305 -0.38 -41.52 -4.23
CA ASP A 305 -1.68 -41.65 -4.93
C ASP A 305 -2.69 -40.55 -4.52
N ALA A 306 -2.37 -39.70 -3.53
CA ALA A 306 -3.19 -38.57 -3.10
C ALA A 306 -2.59 -37.21 -3.52
N ARG A 307 -3.45 -36.30 -3.97
CA ARG A 307 -3.13 -34.88 -4.18
C ARG A 307 -3.76 -34.06 -3.07
N GLU A 308 -2.93 -33.49 -2.21
CA GLU A 308 -3.38 -32.53 -1.21
C GLU A 308 -3.23 -31.10 -1.73
N ILE A 309 -4.15 -30.24 -1.32
CA ILE A 309 -4.11 -28.80 -1.59
C ILE A 309 -3.79 -28.10 -0.27
N GLY A 310 -2.56 -27.61 -0.15
CA GLY A 310 -2.11 -26.83 1.00
C GLY A 310 -2.14 -25.32 0.72
N ILE A 311 -1.93 -24.53 1.77
CA ILE A 311 -1.78 -23.07 1.69
C ILE A 311 -0.32 -22.74 2.03
N ASN A 312 0.34 -21.96 1.17
CA ASN A 312 1.68 -21.45 1.44
C ASN A 312 1.65 -20.47 2.62
N GLU A 313 2.66 -20.56 3.49
CA GLU A 313 2.82 -19.63 4.59
C GLU A 313 2.94 -18.18 4.09
N GLU A 314 2.22 -17.28 4.77
CA GLU A 314 2.26 -15.86 4.48
C GLU A 314 3.59 -15.26 4.94
N ILE A 315 4.15 -14.38 4.12
CA ILE A 315 5.29 -13.55 4.55
C ILE A 315 4.79 -12.15 4.88
N THR A 316 5.39 -11.56 5.91
CA THR A 316 5.11 -10.17 6.29
C THR A 316 6.02 -9.23 5.50
N VAL A 317 5.42 -8.27 4.79
CA VAL A 317 6.15 -7.23 4.06
C VAL A 317 5.98 -5.90 4.77
N GLY A 318 7.10 -5.23 5.06
CA GLY A 318 7.11 -3.88 5.66
C GLY A 318 7.85 -3.82 6.99
N SER A 319 7.26 -3.16 7.99
CA SER A 319 7.87 -2.96 9.31
C SER A 319 7.99 -4.27 10.10
N ILE A 320 9.03 -4.37 10.92
CA ILE A 320 9.22 -5.47 11.87
C ILE A 320 9.21 -4.97 13.32
N ARG A 321 8.99 -3.66 13.53
CA ARG A 321 9.06 -2.99 14.84
C ARG A 321 7.67 -2.87 15.48
N MET A 322 6.78 -3.77 15.10
CA MET A 322 5.37 -3.72 15.41
C MET A 322 5.13 -4.43 16.76
N ILE A 323 4.52 -3.72 17.73
CA ILE A 323 4.20 -4.27 19.07
C ILE A 323 2.76 -4.75 19.10
N GLU A 324 2.47 -5.99 19.48
CA GLU A 324 1.11 -6.56 19.47
C GLU A 324 0.07 -5.76 20.28
N GLU A 325 -1.19 -5.74 19.80
CA GLU A 325 -2.26 -4.94 20.42
C GLU A 325 -2.55 -5.33 21.87
N HIS A 326 -2.57 -6.63 22.17
CA HIS A 326 -2.77 -7.13 23.53
C HIS A 326 -1.64 -6.70 24.47
N VAL A 327 -0.38 -6.71 24.01
CA VAL A 327 0.77 -6.24 24.79
C VAL A 327 0.62 -4.76 25.13
N VAL A 328 0.14 -3.95 24.18
CA VAL A 328 -0.17 -2.54 24.43
C VAL A 328 -1.27 -2.40 25.47
N ALA A 329 -2.41 -3.07 25.28
CA ALA A 329 -3.55 -3.01 26.19
C ALA A 329 -3.18 -3.44 27.62
N ASP A 330 -2.47 -4.56 27.79
CA ASP A 330 -2.05 -5.07 29.09
C ASP A 330 -1.01 -4.16 29.77
N GLY A 331 -0.15 -3.52 28.99
CA GLY A 331 0.81 -2.53 29.50
C GLY A 331 0.12 -1.28 30.05
N PHE A 332 -0.86 -0.73 29.32
CA PHE A 332 -1.64 0.41 29.79
C PHE A 332 -2.51 0.05 30.99
N LYS A 333 -3.16 -1.12 30.98
CA LYS A 333 -3.95 -1.60 32.13
C LYS A 333 -3.13 -1.64 33.42
N ARG A 334 -1.92 -2.23 33.38
CA ARG A 334 -1.02 -2.30 34.56
C ARG A 334 -0.57 -0.91 35.02
N LEU A 335 -0.26 -0.01 34.07
CA LEU A 335 0.11 1.37 34.39
C LEU A 335 -1.05 2.16 35.00
N GLU A 336 -2.27 1.97 34.50
CA GLU A 336 -3.49 2.57 35.05
C GLU A 336 -3.76 2.06 36.47
N GLU A 337 -3.60 0.76 36.74
CA GLU A 337 -3.69 0.16 38.08
C GLU A 337 -2.63 0.73 39.04
N GLU A 338 -1.39 0.90 38.57
CA GLU A 338 -0.32 1.55 39.34
C GLU A 338 -0.67 3.01 39.69
N ILE A 339 -1.23 3.77 38.76
CA ILE A 339 -1.65 5.15 39.01
C ILE A 339 -2.77 5.18 40.07
N LEU A 340 -3.74 4.29 40.00
CA LEU A 340 -4.83 4.26 40.96
C LEU A 340 -4.34 3.90 42.37
N THR A 341 -3.34 3.02 42.48
CA THR A 341 -2.76 2.61 43.76
C THR A 341 -1.76 3.62 44.32
N ALA A 342 -1.02 4.33 43.47
CA ALA A 342 -0.03 5.32 43.88
C ALA A 342 -0.62 6.69 44.25
N LYS A 343 -1.96 6.86 44.18
CA LYS A 343 -2.63 8.13 44.44
C LYS A 343 -2.36 8.60 45.88
N PRO A 344 -1.72 9.77 46.09
CA PRO A 344 -1.34 10.23 47.41
C PRO A 344 -2.56 10.69 48.21
N THR A 345 -2.51 10.46 49.52
CA THR A 345 -3.45 11.08 50.47
C THR A 345 -3.15 12.58 50.62
N GLN A 346 -4.11 13.36 51.13
CA GLN A 346 -3.91 14.81 51.30
C GLN A 346 -2.71 15.15 52.22
N SER A 347 -2.39 14.28 53.17
CA SER A 347 -1.30 14.42 54.14
C SER A 347 0.05 13.91 53.64
N ALA A 348 0.14 13.41 52.40
CA ALA A 348 1.38 12.91 51.85
C ALA A 348 2.40 14.05 51.63
N THR A 349 3.68 13.69 51.60
CA THR A 349 4.75 14.67 51.39
C THR A 349 4.69 15.28 49.99
N LEU A 350 5.22 16.50 49.84
CA LEU A 350 5.31 17.15 48.53
C LEU A 350 6.08 16.29 47.51
N ALA A 351 7.14 15.60 47.95
CA ALA A 351 7.90 14.67 47.11
C ALA A 351 7.01 13.55 46.56
N THR A 352 6.17 12.92 47.40
CA THR A 352 5.21 11.90 46.97
C THR A 352 4.20 12.44 45.95
N HIS A 353 3.73 13.68 46.14
CA HIS A 353 2.85 14.32 45.17
C HIS A 353 3.54 14.62 43.83
N ILE A 354 4.83 14.99 43.86
CA ILE A 354 5.65 15.19 42.65
C ILE A 354 5.87 13.86 41.93
N ASP A 355 6.17 12.78 42.66
CA ASP A 355 6.37 11.45 42.08
C ASP A 355 5.10 10.94 41.40
N TYR A 356 3.94 11.09 42.07
CA TYR A 356 2.64 10.77 41.49
C TYR A 356 2.35 11.60 40.23
N TYR A 357 2.63 12.90 40.27
CA TYR A 357 2.47 13.77 39.10
C TYR A 357 3.38 13.34 37.94
N ASN A 358 4.63 12.98 38.21
CA ASN A 358 5.57 12.51 37.19
C ASN A 358 5.13 11.16 36.61
N LEU A 359 4.56 10.26 37.42
CA LEU A 359 3.95 9.01 36.96
C LEU A 359 2.79 9.30 35.99
N CYS A 360 1.85 10.17 36.38
CA CYS A 360 0.71 10.58 35.54
C CYS A 360 1.16 11.31 34.26
N THR A 361 2.21 12.12 34.36
CA THR A 361 2.79 12.84 33.20
C THR A 361 3.38 11.87 32.18
N ASN A 362 4.10 10.83 32.61
CA ASN A 362 4.61 9.81 31.70
C ASN A 362 3.48 8.98 31.07
N HIS A 363 2.45 8.64 31.84
CA HIS A 363 1.25 7.99 31.31
C HIS A 363 0.59 8.82 30.20
N LEU A 364 0.37 10.11 30.43
CA LEU A 364 -0.19 11.01 29.41
C LEU A 364 0.71 11.09 28.16
N ALA A 365 2.04 11.08 28.33
CA ALA A 365 2.97 11.10 27.20
C ALA A 365 2.90 9.81 26.35
N LEU A 366 2.75 8.63 26.98
CA LEU A 366 2.55 7.37 26.25
C LEU A 366 1.20 7.34 25.52
N LEU A 367 0.11 7.79 26.18
CA LEU A 367 -1.19 7.96 25.54
C LEU A 367 -1.11 8.91 24.33
N PHE A 368 -0.40 10.02 24.48
CA PHE A 368 -0.22 10.99 23.40
C PHE A 368 0.45 10.36 22.18
N ILE A 369 1.51 9.56 22.37
CA ILE A 369 2.18 8.87 21.26
C ILE A 369 1.24 7.85 20.61
N LEU A 370 0.60 6.97 21.43
CA LEU A 370 -0.25 5.89 20.96
C LEU A 370 -1.51 6.40 20.24
N LEU A 371 -2.11 7.50 20.70
CA LEU A 371 -3.42 7.95 20.23
C LEU A 371 -3.36 9.11 19.23
N SER A 372 -2.19 9.72 19.01
CA SER A 372 -2.03 10.78 18.00
C SER A 372 -1.01 10.48 16.92
N GLY A 373 -0.19 9.43 17.10
CA GLY A 373 0.93 9.15 16.23
C GLY A 373 1.97 10.28 16.26
N ALA A 374 2.25 10.87 17.42
CA ALA A 374 3.35 11.83 17.60
C ALA A 374 4.72 11.12 17.53
N ARG A 375 5.80 11.85 17.20
CA ARG A 375 7.18 11.28 17.21
C ARG A 375 7.78 11.42 18.61
N PRO A 376 8.30 10.35 19.22
CA PRO A 376 8.98 10.44 20.52
C PRO A 376 10.44 10.90 20.37
N HIS A 377 10.67 12.06 19.75
CA HIS A 377 12.03 12.56 19.44
C HIS A 377 12.31 14.00 19.92
N HIS A 378 11.28 14.81 20.13
CA HIS A 378 11.38 16.14 20.73
C HIS A 378 10.68 16.14 22.09
N ALA A 379 10.47 17.31 22.70
CA ALA A 379 9.60 17.41 23.87
C ALA A 379 8.26 16.74 23.55
N ILE A 380 7.98 15.61 24.22
CA ILE A 380 6.76 14.82 24.00
C ILE A 380 5.64 15.55 24.73
N SER A 381 5.19 16.68 24.17
CA SER A 381 4.21 17.59 24.75
C SER A 381 3.63 18.53 23.68
N ILE A 382 2.63 19.33 24.08
CA ILE A 382 1.98 20.35 23.25
C ILE A 382 2.48 21.74 23.64
N GLU A 383 2.66 22.64 22.66
CA GLU A 383 2.97 24.04 22.96
C GLU A 383 1.73 24.76 23.52
N LYS A 384 1.79 25.25 24.77
CA LYS A 384 0.65 25.89 25.46
C LYS A 384 0.02 27.03 24.66
N ARG A 385 0.86 27.87 24.03
CA ARG A 385 0.42 29.04 23.25
C ARG A 385 -0.27 28.68 21.93
N ARG A 386 -0.30 27.40 21.54
CA ARG A 386 -0.79 26.92 20.24
C ARG A 386 -1.72 25.72 20.36
N SER A 387 -2.46 25.63 21.46
CA SER A 387 -3.60 24.72 21.61
C SER A 387 -4.89 25.45 21.27
N PHE A 388 -5.65 24.95 20.29
CA PHE A 388 -6.95 25.52 19.89
C PHE A 388 -8.06 24.55 20.33
N ASN A 389 -8.74 24.88 21.44
CA ASN A 389 -9.82 24.09 22.05
C ASN A 389 -9.47 22.61 22.35
N ASN A 390 -8.19 22.27 22.47
CA ASN A 390 -7.67 20.90 22.66
C ASN A 390 -8.15 19.88 21.62
N GLN A 391 -8.76 20.31 20.51
CA GLN A 391 -9.17 19.45 19.40
C GLN A 391 -8.13 19.48 18.28
N GLN A 392 -7.49 20.65 18.12
CA GLN A 392 -6.40 20.89 17.18
C GLN A 392 -5.22 21.48 17.94
N VAL A 393 -4.08 20.79 17.89
CA VAL A 393 -2.91 21.15 18.69
C VAL A 393 -1.67 21.21 17.81
N CYS A 394 -0.80 22.17 18.06
CA CYS A 394 0.46 22.27 17.34
C CYS A 394 1.58 21.58 18.13
N ILE A 395 2.36 20.76 17.42
CA ILE A 395 3.62 20.21 17.93
C ILE A 395 4.79 20.63 17.05
N LYS A 396 5.99 20.65 17.63
CA LYS A 396 7.24 20.84 16.92
C LYS A 396 7.85 19.48 16.57
N ASP A 397 7.87 19.17 15.29
CA ASP A 397 8.36 17.91 14.73
C ASP A 397 9.51 18.21 13.75
N LYS A 398 10.72 17.72 14.06
CA LYS A 398 11.98 18.06 13.38
C LYS A 398 12.17 19.56 13.19
N GLY A 399 11.84 20.33 14.24
CA GLY A 399 11.95 21.79 14.22
C GLY A 399 10.83 22.52 13.46
N ARG A 400 9.88 21.81 12.84
CA ARG A 400 8.75 22.38 12.10
C ARG A 400 7.45 22.22 12.86
N LEU A 401 6.59 23.23 12.81
CA LEU A 401 5.26 23.15 13.40
C LEU A 401 4.33 22.31 12.52
N ARG A 402 3.57 21.43 13.16
CA ARG A 402 2.55 20.60 12.54
C ARG A 402 1.31 20.53 13.41
N LEU A 403 0.15 20.51 12.75
CA LEU A 403 -1.15 20.34 13.38
C LEU A 403 -1.41 18.84 13.64
N LEU A 404 -1.84 18.51 14.85
CA LEU A 404 -2.39 17.22 15.23
C LEU A 404 -3.84 17.37 15.66
N PHE A 405 -4.61 16.30 15.42
CA PHE A 405 -5.97 16.16 15.93
C PHE A 405 -5.94 15.23 17.13
N LEU A 406 -6.67 15.59 18.18
CA LEU A 406 -6.85 14.74 19.35
C LEU A 406 -8.24 14.11 19.31
N GLY A 407 -8.32 12.82 19.62
CA GLY A 407 -9.60 12.15 19.88
C GLY A 407 -10.20 12.60 21.22
N ASP A 408 -11.49 12.36 21.40
CA ASP A 408 -12.26 12.85 22.54
C ASP A 408 -11.72 12.31 23.87
N TYR A 409 -11.36 11.02 23.90
CA TYR A 409 -10.73 10.40 25.07
C TYR A 409 -9.43 11.07 25.48
N LEU A 410 -8.51 11.31 24.53
CA LEU A 410 -7.22 11.93 24.84
C LEU A 410 -7.41 13.39 25.29
N LYS A 411 -8.36 14.11 24.70
CA LYS A 411 -8.73 15.44 25.15
C LYS A 411 -9.20 15.42 26.61
N GLN A 412 -10.10 14.50 26.96
CA GLN A 412 -10.61 14.36 28.32
C GLN A 412 -9.50 13.98 29.32
N GLN A 413 -8.58 13.09 28.93
CA GLN A 413 -7.41 12.74 29.74
C GLN A 413 -6.47 13.93 29.97
N VAL A 414 -6.27 14.78 28.96
CA VAL A 414 -5.53 16.04 29.11
C VAL A 414 -6.24 16.98 30.10
N GLU A 415 -7.57 17.10 30.04
CA GLU A 415 -8.34 17.93 30.97
C GLU A 415 -8.17 17.46 32.43
N HIS A 416 -8.31 16.15 32.69
CA HIS A 416 -8.06 15.59 34.03
C HIS A 416 -6.64 15.84 34.51
N TYR A 417 -5.67 15.71 33.61
CA TYR A 417 -4.26 15.98 33.93
C TYR A 417 -4.03 17.45 34.30
N LEU A 418 -4.67 18.38 33.60
CA LEU A 418 -4.53 19.82 33.90
C LEU A 418 -5.09 20.17 35.29
N VAL A 419 -6.15 19.49 35.74
CA VAL A 419 -6.66 19.63 37.12
C VAL A 419 -5.62 19.14 38.13
N LEU A 420 -5.00 17.98 37.91
CA LEU A 420 -3.89 17.49 38.75
C LEU A 420 -2.72 18.47 38.77
N GLN A 421 -2.32 18.96 37.59
CA GLN A 421 -1.22 19.91 37.44
C GLN A 421 -1.49 21.19 38.24
N GLN A 422 -2.70 21.74 38.15
CA GLN A 422 -3.08 22.92 38.92
C GLN A 422 -3.07 22.66 40.43
N ALA A 423 -3.60 21.51 40.87
CA ALA A 423 -3.58 21.11 42.27
C ALA A 423 -2.15 21.00 42.83
N LEU A 424 -1.22 20.41 42.08
CA LEU A 424 0.19 20.33 42.51
C LEU A 424 0.88 21.70 42.50
N ILE A 425 0.70 22.50 41.45
CA ILE A 425 1.32 23.82 41.34
C ILE A 425 0.92 24.72 42.52
N SER A 426 -0.34 24.62 42.99
CA SER A 426 -0.81 25.37 44.17
C SER A 426 -0.09 25.02 45.47
N ARG A 427 0.57 23.86 45.54
CA ARG A 427 1.33 23.38 46.70
C ARG A 427 2.83 23.69 46.60
N LEU A 428 3.30 24.15 45.44
CA LEU A 428 4.72 24.44 45.24
C LEU A 428 5.05 25.83 45.80
N PRO A 429 6.23 26.00 46.44
CA PRO A 429 6.63 27.27 47.03
C PRO A 429 7.02 28.34 45.99
N LYS A 430 7.17 27.96 44.72
CA LYS A 430 7.60 28.82 43.62
C LYS A 430 6.63 28.72 42.45
N ALA A 431 6.48 29.83 41.73
CA ALA A 431 5.75 29.84 40.47
C ALA A 431 6.46 28.95 39.44
N VAL A 432 5.70 28.06 38.80
CA VAL A 432 6.21 27.16 37.76
C VAL A 432 5.88 27.74 36.39
N HIS A 433 6.91 27.95 35.57
CA HIS A 433 6.75 28.43 34.19
C HIS A 433 7.27 27.39 33.20
N SER A 434 6.41 26.98 32.27
CA SER A 434 6.75 26.05 31.20
C SER A 434 5.93 26.39 29.96
N GLU A 435 6.59 26.37 28.79
CA GLU A 435 5.94 26.56 27.48
C GLU A 435 5.20 25.30 27.00
N LEU A 436 5.49 24.15 27.63
CA LEU A 436 4.90 22.86 27.34
C LEU A 436 3.67 22.63 28.20
N LEU A 437 2.64 21.99 27.64
CA LEU A 437 1.37 21.72 28.33
C LEU A 437 1.56 20.76 29.50
N TRP A 438 2.34 19.70 29.28
CA TRP A 438 2.79 18.77 30.32
C TRP A 438 4.32 18.63 30.32
N TYR A 439 4.88 18.42 31.50
CA TYR A 439 6.31 18.40 31.81
C TYR A 439 6.52 17.71 33.16
N LEU A 440 7.71 17.16 33.39
CA LEU A 440 8.11 16.56 34.66
C LEU A 440 8.52 17.65 35.65
N LEU A 441 8.49 17.34 36.93
CA LEU A 441 9.03 18.18 38.00
C LEU A 441 10.16 17.44 38.71
N ASP A 442 11.29 18.11 38.95
CA ASP A 442 12.28 17.59 39.89
C ASP A 442 11.78 17.75 41.34
N HIS A 443 12.48 17.17 42.32
CA HIS A 443 12.10 17.29 43.73
C HIS A 443 12.21 18.74 44.28
N ASN A 444 12.81 19.66 43.53
CA ASN A 444 12.86 21.09 43.84
C ASN A 444 11.68 21.87 43.21
N GLY A 445 10.80 21.20 42.47
CA GLY A 445 9.66 21.79 41.77
C GLY A 445 10.00 22.48 40.45
N ASN A 446 11.18 22.25 39.88
CA ASN A 446 11.57 22.82 38.59
C ASN A 446 11.03 21.98 37.42
N PRO A 447 10.46 22.62 36.38
CA PRO A 447 9.93 21.91 35.23
C PRO A 447 11.04 21.40 34.30
N THR A 448 10.90 20.15 33.86
CA THR A 448 11.77 19.51 32.87
C THR A 448 10.95 18.88 31.75
N ALA A 449 11.37 19.08 30.51
CA ALA A 449 10.69 18.50 29.36
C ALA A 449 10.87 16.97 29.33
N LEU A 450 9.84 16.23 28.91
CA LEU A 450 10.00 14.81 28.63
C LEU A 450 10.91 14.62 27.41
N SER A 451 11.94 13.81 27.58
CA SER A 451 12.83 13.40 26.50
C SER A 451 12.47 12.02 25.97
N ALA A 452 12.91 11.70 24.75
CA ALA A 452 12.81 10.35 24.21
C ALA A 452 13.39 9.30 25.16
N GLN A 453 14.52 9.63 25.79
CA GLN A 453 15.22 8.75 26.72
C GLN A 453 14.45 8.54 28.02
N SER A 454 13.89 9.61 28.62
CA SER A 454 13.15 9.49 29.87
C SER A 454 11.89 8.64 29.70
N VAL A 455 11.15 8.85 28.60
CA VAL A 455 9.95 8.06 28.29
C VAL A 455 10.31 6.62 27.93
N LYS A 456 11.46 6.39 27.26
CA LYS A 456 11.97 5.04 26.98
C LYS A 456 12.28 4.28 28.26
N ILE A 457 13.02 4.87 29.20
CA ILE A 457 13.35 4.25 30.49
C ILE A 457 12.05 3.92 31.25
N PHE A 458 11.12 4.88 31.31
CA PHE A 458 9.84 4.71 31.99
C PHE A 458 9.00 3.56 31.41
N MET A 459 8.89 3.50 30.07
CA MET A 459 8.13 2.46 29.38
C MET A 459 8.80 1.10 29.51
N HIS A 460 10.13 1.01 29.33
CA HIS A 460 10.87 -0.25 29.40
C HIS A 460 10.72 -0.94 30.77
N ALA A 461 10.66 -0.17 31.86
CA ALA A 461 10.46 -0.70 33.21
C ALA A 461 9.11 -1.43 33.38
N ARG A 462 8.09 -1.09 32.57
CA ARG A 462 6.72 -1.65 32.66
C ARG A 462 6.38 -2.59 31.51
N MET A 463 7.00 -2.35 30.35
CA MET A 463 6.83 -3.07 29.11
C MET A 463 8.22 -3.45 28.57
N PRO A 464 8.88 -4.49 29.15
CA PRO A 464 10.23 -4.88 28.75
C PRO A 464 10.33 -5.15 27.25
N ASN A 465 11.50 -4.87 26.66
CA ASN A 465 11.78 -5.01 25.22
C ASN A 465 10.94 -4.13 24.28
N ASN A 466 10.10 -3.24 24.82
CA ASN A 466 9.29 -2.33 24.03
C ASN A 466 9.77 -0.89 24.21
N GLU A 467 9.67 -0.11 23.13
CA GLU A 467 10.08 1.28 23.11
C GLU A 467 8.93 2.21 22.71
N PRO A 468 8.92 3.48 23.15
CA PRO A 468 7.85 4.43 22.81
C PRO A 468 7.65 4.61 21.30
N TYR A 469 8.71 4.43 20.50
CA TYR A 469 8.61 4.49 19.05
C TYR A 469 7.72 3.37 18.47
N MET A 470 7.63 2.21 19.12
CA MET A 470 6.76 1.11 18.67
C MET A 470 5.27 1.44 18.84
N LEU A 471 4.90 2.27 19.83
CA LEU A 471 3.52 2.77 19.97
C LEU A 471 3.09 3.58 18.74
N ARG A 472 4.01 4.38 18.19
CA ARG A 472 3.79 5.12 16.94
C ARG A 472 3.61 4.18 15.74
N HIS A 473 4.38 3.09 15.66
CA HIS A 473 4.18 2.07 14.62
C HIS A 473 2.80 1.43 14.76
N ARG A 474 2.41 1.07 15.98
CA ARG A 474 1.10 0.49 16.26
C ARG A 474 -0.04 1.44 15.88
N PHE A 475 0.06 2.72 16.21
CA PHE A 475 -0.90 3.74 15.74
C PHE A 475 -1.05 3.74 14.21
N CYS A 476 0.07 3.72 13.48
CA CYS A 476 0.08 3.69 12.01
C CYS A 476 -0.59 2.44 11.46
N GLN A 477 -0.32 1.28 12.08
CA GLN A 477 -0.93 0.01 11.70
C GLN A 477 -2.42 -0.03 12.00
N CYS A 478 -2.85 0.54 13.12
CA CYS A 478 -4.27 0.68 13.42
C CYS A 478 -4.96 1.57 12.37
N ALA A 479 -4.32 2.65 11.93
CA ALA A 479 -4.83 3.52 10.87
C ALA A 479 -4.95 2.79 9.52
N LEU A 480 -3.98 1.91 9.21
CA LEU A 480 -3.99 1.09 8.00
C LEU A 480 -5.09 0.01 8.02
N THR A 481 -5.31 -0.62 9.17
CA THR A 481 -6.21 -1.78 9.35
C THR A 481 -7.62 -1.40 9.78
N CYS A 482 -7.90 -0.13 10.09
CA CYS A 482 -9.24 0.33 10.43
C CYS A 482 -10.17 0.22 9.21
N ILE A 483 -11.25 -0.54 9.37
CA ILE A 483 -12.31 -0.70 8.36
C ILE A 483 -13.60 -0.03 8.86
N THR A 484 -13.91 -0.20 10.15
CA THR A 484 -15.12 0.32 10.82
C THR A 484 -14.72 1.28 11.94
N PRO A 485 -15.33 2.48 12.04
CA PRO A 485 -16.43 3.01 11.21
C PRO A 485 -15.95 3.62 9.88
N VAL A 486 -14.63 3.69 9.66
CA VAL A 486 -14.04 4.41 8.55
C VAL A 486 -12.80 3.70 8.04
N THR A 487 -12.65 3.63 6.71
CA THR A 487 -11.41 3.25 6.06
C THR A 487 -10.62 4.50 5.66
N LEU A 488 -9.42 4.67 6.20
CA LEU A 488 -8.55 5.80 5.86
C LEU A 488 -7.80 5.57 4.55
N THR A 489 -7.61 6.62 3.77
CA THR A 489 -6.74 6.60 2.58
C THR A 489 -5.26 6.73 2.95
N ASN A 490 -4.35 6.32 2.07
CA ASN A 490 -2.90 6.46 2.33
C ASN A 490 -2.50 7.91 2.66
N HIS A 491 -3.12 8.89 1.97
CA HIS A 491 -2.90 10.31 2.23
C HIS A 491 -3.34 10.72 3.64
N GLN A 492 -4.47 10.20 4.13
CA GLN A 492 -4.93 10.50 5.49
C GLN A 492 -4.02 9.90 6.55
N ILE A 493 -3.51 8.68 6.32
CA ILE A 493 -2.57 8.04 7.23
C ILE A 493 -1.24 8.80 7.27
N ASP A 494 -0.67 9.17 6.11
CA ASP A 494 0.57 9.95 6.09
C ASP A 494 0.41 11.32 6.72
N ARG A 495 -0.75 11.94 6.54
CA ARG A 495 -1.11 13.18 7.22
C ARG A 495 -1.17 13.00 8.73
N LEU A 496 -1.69 11.89 9.24
CA LEU A 496 -1.68 11.54 10.67
C LEU A 496 -0.26 11.24 11.17
N MET A 497 0.63 10.74 10.32
CA MET A 497 2.01 10.44 10.67
C MET A 497 2.98 11.62 10.45
N GLY A 498 2.65 12.63 9.66
CA GLY A 498 3.57 13.73 9.36
C GLY A 498 4.68 13.32 8.41
N HIS A 499 4.31 12.58 7.36
CA HIS A 499 5.21 12.20 6.26
C HIS A 499 5.00 13.18 5.11
N SER A 500 5.52 14.39 5.29
CA SER A 500 5.14 15.53 4.45
C SER A 500 5.83 15.51 3.08
N SER A 501 5.10 15.10 2.05
CA SER A 501 5.32 15.51 0.66
C SER A 501 4.29 16.55 0.18
N TYR A 502 3.24 16.84 0.97
CA TYR A 502 2.02 17.52 0.46
C TYR A 502 1.53 18.77 1.18
N GLY A 503 2.33 19.37 2.05
CA GLY A 503 1.95 20.62 2.73
C GLY A 503 1.30 20.43 4.10
N GLU A 504 1.69 19.38 4.82
CA GLU A 504 1.28 19.11 6.21
C GLU A 504 1.88 20.09 7.23
N HIS A 505 2.61 21.10 6.76
CA HIS A 505 3.09 22.21 7.58
C HIS A 505 1.99 23.26 7.71
N LEU A 506 1.98 23.92 8.88
CA LEU A 506 1.06 25.02 9.15
C LEU A 506 1.12 26.06 8.02
N GLY A 507 -0.04 26.38 7.41
CA GLY A 507 -0.15 27.35 6.31
C GLY A 507 -0.16 26.76 4.90
N SER A 508 0.16 25.47 4.71
CA SER A 508 0.08 24.78 3.40
C SER A 508 -0.98 23.68 3.36
N ASP A 509 -1.76 23.58 4.42
CA ASP A 509 -2.60 22.44 4.72
C ASP A 509 -4.06 22.67 4.26
N HIS A 510 -4.49 21.94 3.24
CA HIS A 510 -5.88 21.99 2.77
C HIS A 510 -6.71 20.91 3.45
N LEU A 511 -7.45 21.34 4.46
CA LEU A 511 -8.28 20.48 5.28
C LEU A 511 -9.73 20.50 4.82
N PHE A 512 -10.14 19.45 4.12
CA PHE A 512 -11.56 19.25 3.80
C PHE A 512 -12.31 18.73 5.04
N PRO A 513 -13.47 19.31 5.41
CA PRO A 513 -14.25 18.87 6.58
C PRO A 513 -14.57 17.38 6.57
N ALA A 514 -14.82 16.79 5.40
CA ALA A 514 -15.03 15.34 5.27
C ALA A 514 -13.83 14.52 5.73
N SER A 515 -12.61 14.95 5.41
CA SER A 515 -11.38 14.27 5.84
C SER A 515 -11.14 14.43 7.34
N ILE A 516 -11.51 15.57 7.93
CA ILE A 516 -11.41 15.78 9.39
C ILE A 516 -12.35 14.80 10.09
N ARG A 517 -13.62 14.72 9.68
CA ARG A 517 -14.59 13.79 10.27
C ARG A 517 -14.12 12.34 10.24
N GLN A 518 -13.59 11.89 9.11
CA GLN A 518 -13.01 10.55 8.97
C GLN A 518 -11.81 10.33 9.90
N THR A 519 -10.92 11.32 10.00
CA THR A 519 -9.75 11.25 10.87
C THR A 519 -10.17 11.20 12.35
N SER A 520 -11.07 12.08 12.78
CA SER A 520 -11.60 12.11 14.15
C SER A 520 -12.34 10.82 14.51
N ALA A 521 -13.17 10.28 13.60
CA ALA A 521 -13.85 9.01 13.81
C ALA A 521 -12.86 7.87 14.04
N PHE A 522 -11.76 7.81 13.26
CA PHE A 522 -10.68 6.84 13.49
C PHE A 522 -10.01 7.04 14.86
N LEU A 523 -9.61 8.25 15.22
CA LEU A 523 -8.92 8.53 16.50
C LEU A 523 -9.77 8.09 17.70
N ASN A 524 -11.09 8.25 17.60
CA ASN A 524 -12.04 7.84 18.63
C ASN A 524 -12.26 6.32 18.72
N THR A 525 -11.78 5.52 17.75
CA THR A 525 -11.80 4.06 17.88
C THR A 525 -10.67 3.51 18.73
N LEU A 526 -9.56 4.24 18.84
CA LEU A 526 -8.33 3.74 19.45
C LEU A 526 -8.48 3.42 20.95
N PRO A 527 -9.15 4.24 21.78
CA PRO A 527 -9.31 3.92 23.20
C PRO A 527 -10.03 2.59 23.44
N VAL A 528 -11.10 2.33 22.67
CA VAL A 528 -11.85 1.06 22.74
C VAL A 528 -10.97 -0.10 22.28
N ARG A 529 -10.21 0.08 21.20
CA ARG A 529 -9.32 -0.95 20.65
C ARG A 529 -8.25 -1.42 21.65
N PHE A 530 -7.73 -0.50 22.47
CA PHE A 530 -6.73 -0.80 23.50
C PHE A 530 -7.31 -0.97 24.91
N ASN A 531 -8.64 -1.01 25.05
CA ASN A 531 -9.34 -1.13 26.32
C ASN A 531 -8.87 -0.09 27.38
N LEU A 532 -8.64 1.15 26.95
CA LEU A 532 -8.16 2.22 27.82
C LEU A 532 -9.28 2.74 28.71
N LYS A 533 -8.99 2.98 29.99
CA LYS A 533 -9.97 3.51 30.94
C LYS A 533 -9.73 4.98 31.21
N GLU A 534 -10.83 5.73 31.34
CA GLU A 534 -10.74 7.10 31.83
C GLU A 534 -10.12 7.11 33.24
N ILE A 535 -9.08 7.91 33.44
CA ILE A 535 -8.37 8.05 34.72
C ILE A 535 -8.60 9.47 35.23
N LYS A 536 -9.27 9.57 36.36
CA LYS A 536 -9.40 10.82 37.11
C LYS A 536 -8.24 10.91 38.10
N TYR A 537 -7.26 11.74 37.77
CA TYR A 537 -6.03 11.87 38.56
C TYR A 537 -6.24 12.57 39.92
N VAL A 538 -7.34 13.32 40.08
CA VAL A 538 -7.70 14.03 41.31
C VAL A 538 -8.89 13.39 41.98
#